data_AF-A0A4Q8M9D5-F1
#
_entry.id   AF-A0A4Q8M9D5-F1
#
_cell.length_a   1.000
_cell.length_b   1.000
_cell.length_c   1.000
_cell.angle_alpha   90.00
_cell.angle_beta   90.00
_cell.angle_gamma   90.00
#
_symmetry.space_group_name_H-M   'P 1'
#
loop_
_entity.id
_entity.type
_entity.pdbx_description
1 polymer ?
#
loop_
_entity_poly.entity_id
_entity_poly.type
_entity_poly.pdbx_seq_one_letter_code
_entity_poly.pdbx_strand_id
1 'polypeptide(L)'
;MELTTGDMKQSRLRNLAKGVKAAAWTIDNKFLAELGEPRLNRKGDAFLPSSPYRTALITLTYREDGMWAPGHISALIKHYREWFRRHGLGWAFHCVWVMEFTQLGRPHYHLVAWFPRGVKPPLPDKQGWWPHGDTQAVYARSPVGYITKYASKSTSKSAAHLPKKARLWGYAGLSMEERADIAFAKCPRWLKGLVHPDSHPVKRTVEVTRYCKGSGNKIVEKCSAWVLLAGMAMGWAFFGPYEYDGFTGNGIALRHKGFVEVMTPDGDAWVLNHEGKI
;
A
#
# COMPACT_ATOMS: atom_id res chain seq x y z
N MET A 1 -25.97 -9.27 8.18
CA MET A 1 -25.71 -9.48 6.75
C MET A 1 -24.38 -10.21 6.62
N GLU A 2 -24.36 -11.49 6.26
CA GLU A 2 -23.12 -12.27 6.12
C GLU A 2 -22.31 -11.75 4.92
N LEU A 3 -21.14 -11.18 5.19
CA LEU A 3 -20.20 -10.78 4.15
C LEU A 3 -19.68 -12.04 3.46
N THR A 4 -20.07 -12.25 2.21
CA THR A 4 -19.61 -13.41 1.46
C THR A 4 -18.10 -13.32 1.20
N THR A 5 -17.45 -14.46 0.95
CA THR A 5 -16.05 -14.51 0.50
C THR A 5 -15.83 -13.66 -0.76
N GLY A 6 -16.88 -13.44 -1.57
CA GLY A 6 -16.88 -12.53 -2.72
C GLY A 6 -16.76 -11.05 -2.33
N ASP A 7 -17.51 -10.61 -1.31
CA ASP A 7 -17.50 -9.22 -0.82
C ASP A 7 -16.18 -8.85 -0.14
N MET A 8 -15.61 -9.80 0.61
CA MET A 8 -14.28 -9.65 1.22
C MET A 8 -13.18 -9.53 0.15
N LYS A 9 -13.29 -10.26 -0.97
CA LYS A 9 -12.39 -10.12 -2.11
C LYS A 9 -12.56 -8.72 -2.73
N GLN A 10 -13.76 -8.29 -3.13
CA GLN A 10 -13.99 -6.95 -3.71
C GLN A 10 -13.53 -5.78 -2.82
N SER A 11 -13.66 -5.89 -1.49
CA SER A 11 -13.16 -4.87 -0.55
C SER A 11 -11.62 -4.77 -0.56
N ARG A 12 -10.91 -5.91 -0.57
CA ARG A 12 -9.44 -5.94 -0.72
C ARG A 12 -8.99 -5.34 -2.05
N LEU A 13 -9.75 -5.60 -3.11
CA LEU A 13 -9.51 -5.11 -4.46
C LEU A 13 -9.66 -3.58 -4.57
N ARG A 14 -10.72 -3.01 -3.98
CA ARG A 14 -10.90 -1.54 -3.93
C ARG A 14 -9.82 -0.85 -3.10
N ASN A 15 -9.38 -1.47 -2.00
CA ASN A 15 -8.32 -0.92 -1.15
C ASN A 15 -6.93 -0.96 -1.83
N LEU A 16 -6.69 -1.92 -2.72
CA LEU A 16 -5.48 -1.99 -3.54
C LEU A 16 -5.36 -0.75 -4.45
N ALA A 17 -6.36 -0.50 -5.28
CA ALA A 17 -6.36 0.61 -6.23
C ALA A 17 -6.27 1.97 -5.52
N LYS A 18 -6.96 2.12 -4.37
CA LYS A 18 -6.83 3.33 -3.53
C LYS A 18 -5.40 3.56 -3.05
N GLY A 19 -4.74 2.53 -2.51
CA GLY A 19 -3.37 2.64 -2.01
C GLY A 19 -2.36 2.93 -3.12
N VAL A 20 -2.48 2.23 -4.25
CA VAL A 20 -1.62 2.46 -5.43
C VAL A 20 -1.79 3.88 -5.97
N LYS A 21 -3.04 4.33 -6.14
CA LYS A 21 -3.34 5.69 -6.61
C LYS A 21 -2.80 6.74 -5.65
N ALA A 22 -3.01 6.57 -4.34
CA ALA A 22 -2.50 7.49 -3.33
C ALA A 22 -0.97 7.59 -3.40
N ALA A 23 -0.27 6.45 -3.43
CA ALA A 23 1.19 6.44 -3.50
C ALA A 23 1.73 7.10 -4.77
N ALA A 24 1.12 6.80 -5.93
CA ALA A 24 1.55 7.36 -7.19
C ALA A 24 1.29 8.87 -7.23
N TRP A 25 0.15 9.31 -6.71
CA TRP A 25 -0.22 10.73 -6.64
C TRP A 25 0.68 11.51 -5.69
N THR A 26 1.00 10.95 -4.51
CA THR A 26 1.95 11.57 -3.57
C THR A 26 3.32 11.77 -4.21
N ILE A 27 3.87 10.75 -4.90
CA ILE A 27 5.15 10.87 -5.60
C ILE A 27 5.07 11.90 -6.73
N ASP A 28 4.01 11.86 -7.55
CA ASP A 28 3.88 12.76 -8.70
C ASP A 28 3.78 14.22 -8.26
N ASN A 29 3.00 14.51 -7.21
CA ASN A 29 2.90 15.84 -6.62
C ASN A 29 4.22 16.33 -6.04
N LYS A 30 5.01 15.43 -5.41
CA LYS A 30 6.34 15.79 -4.92
C LYS A 30 7.24 16.29 -6.05
N PHE A 31 7.30 15.53 -7.15
CA PHE A 31 8.07 15.91 -8.32
C PHE A 31 7.51 17.20 -8.96
N LEU A 32 6.20 17.34 -9.04
CA LEU A 32 5.55 18.55 -9.56
C LEU A 32 5.89 19.79 -8.71
N ALA A 33 5.82 19.68 -7.39
CA ALA A 33 6.09 20.77 -6.46
C ALA A 33 7.57 21.20 -6.49
N GLU A 34 8.49 20.24 -6.56
CA GLU A 34 9.93 20.50 -6.49
C GLU A 34 10.55 20.85 -7.86
N LEU A 35 10.04 20.29 -8.96
CA LEU A 35 10.66 20.40 -10.29
C LEU A 35 9.77 21.10 -11.33
N GLY A 36 8.51 21.39 -11.01
CA GLY A 36 7.52 21.96 -11.94
C GLY A 36 6.96 20.94 -12.92
N GLU A 37 6.10 21.39 -13.84
CA GLU A 37 5.37 20.48 -14.73
C GLU A 37 6.27 19.73 -15.74
N PRO A 38 5.98 18.44 -16.00
CA PRO A 38 6.66 17.69 -17.04
C PRO A 38 6.33 18.29 -18.42
N ARG A 39 7.35 18.42 -19.26
CA ARG A 39 7.19 19.02 -20.58
C ARG A 39 7.06 17.94 -21.64
N LEU A 40 5.91 17.90 -22.31
CA LEU A 40 5.64 17.02 -23.44
C LEU A 40 5.76 17.79 -24.76
N ASN A 41 5.95 17.07 -25.87
CA ASN A 41 5.90 17.68 -27.19
C ASN A 41 4.47 18.17 -27.52
N ARG A 42 4.32 18.89 -28.65
CA ARG A 42 3.01 19.44 -29.07
C ARG A 42 1.90 18.40 -29.20
N LYS A 43 2.24 17.15 -29.51
CA LYS A 43 1.29 16.02 -29.61
C LYS A 43 0.96 15.38 -28.26
N GLY A 44 1.70 15.70 -27.21
CA GLY A 44 1.55 15.11 -25.88
C GLY A 44 1.99 13.63 -25.80
N ASP A 45 2.70 13.10 -26.81
CA ASP A 45 3.02 11.67 -26.90
C ASP A 45 4.43 11.32 -26.38
N ALA A 46 5.34 12.30 -26.30
CA ALA A 46 6.70 12.13 -25.83
C ALA A 46 7.19 13.28 -24.93
N PHE A 47 8.02 12.95 -23.94
CA PHE A 47 8.70 13.94 -23.11
C PHE A 47 9.76 14.69 -23.90
N LEU A 48 9.80 16.01 -23.73
CA LEU A 48 10.85 16.85 -24.30
C LEU A 48 12.21 16.61 -23.60
N PRO A 49 13.35 16.82 -24.29
CA PRO A 49 14.67 16.85 -23.66
C PRO A 49 14.79 17.84 -22.48
N SER A 50 14.01 18.91 -22.54
CA SER A 50 13.93 19.95 -21.51
C SER A 50 12.98 19.63 -20.36
N SER A 51 12.26 18.50 -20.39
CA SER A 51 11.37 18.13 -19.30
C SER A 51 12.15 18.01 -17.99
N PRO A 52 11.67 18.64 -16.90
CA PRO A 52 12.40 18.69 -15.63
C PRO A 52 12.47 17.31 -14.94
N TYR A 53 11.51 16.44 -15.23
CA TYR A 53 11.56 15.02 -14.90
C TYR A 53 10.82 14.20 -15.96
N ARG A 54 11.00 12.87 -15.90
CA ARG A 54 10.30 11.88 -16.72
C ARG A 54 9.89 10.72 -15.86
N THR A 55 8.79 10.08 -16.24
CA THR A 55 8.28 8.88 -15.60
C THR A 55 8.43 7.69 -16.52
N ALA A 56 8.92 6.57 -16.02
CA ALA A 56 9.02 5.33 -16.78
C ALA A 56 8.10 4.26 -16.20
N LEU A 57 7.30 3.64 -17.05
CA LEU A 57 6.63 2.37 -16.79
C LEU A 57 7.58 1.25 -17.20
N ILE A 58 8.04 0.48 -16.22
CA ILE A 58 8.91 -0.67 -16.38
C ILE A 58 8.07 -1.92 -16.11
N THR A 59 7.99 -2.80 -17.08
CA THR A 59 7.32 -4.09 -16.98
C THR A 59 8.36 -5.18 -16.79
N LEU A 60 8.15 -6.03 -15.80
CA LEU A 60 9.00 -7.18 -15.50
C LEU A 60 8.20 -8.45 -15.78
N THR A 61 8.77 -9.32 -16.59
CA THR A 61 8.17 -10.61 -16.97
C THR A 61 9.12 -11.72 -16.53
N TYR A 62 8.55 -12.80 -15.98
CA TYR A 62 9.32 -14.02 -15.73
C TYR A 62 9.45 -14.83 -17.01
N ARG A 63 10.61 -15.45 -17.21
CA ARG A 63 10.88 -16.29 -18.39
C ARG A 63 10.03 -17.54 -18.41
N GLU A 64 9.92 -18.20 -17.26
CA GLU A 64 9.25 -19.49 -17.09
C GLU A 64 8.21 -19.45 -15.97
N ASP A 65 7.28 -20.41 -16.03
CA ASP A 65 6.29 -20.65 -14.99
C ASP A 65 6.94 -21.10 -13.68
N GLY A 66 6.36 -20.72 -12.55
CA GLY A 66 6.86 -21.14 -11.23
C GLY A 66 8.16 -20.45 -10.78
N MET A 67 8.80 -19.61 -11.60
CA MET A 67 10.03 -18.88 -11.22
C MET A 67 9.80 -17.80 -10.15
N TRP A 68 8.55 -17.45 -9.86
CA TRP A 68 8.27 -16.44 -8.85
C TRP A 68 8.70 -16.95 -7.47
N ALA A 69 9.47 -16.12 -6.75
CA ALA A 69 9.76 -16.34 -5.34
C ALA A 69 9.60 -15.04 -4.53
N PRO A 70 9.31 -15.15 -3.22
CA PRO A 70 9.26 -13.99 -2.34
C PRO A 70 10.58 -13.22 -2.36
N GLY A 71 10.52 -11.90 -2.47
CA GLY A 71 11.70 -11.02 -2.38
C GLY A 71 12.32 -10.58 -3.70
N HIS A 72 11.96 -11.20 -4.85
CA HIS A 72 12.49 -10.79 -6.16
C HIS A 72 12.29 -9.29 -6.45
N ILE A 73 11.07 -8.77 -6.24
CA ILE A 73 10.81 -7.34 -6.41
C ILE A 73 11.58 -6.49 -5.38
N SER A 74 11.74 -6.96 -4.15
CA SER A 74 12.48 -6.24 -3.11
C SER A 74 13.97 -6.12 -3.45
N ALA A 75 14.57 -7.18 -4.01
CA ALA A 75 15.95 -7.17 -4.49
C ALA A 75 16.13 -6.17 -5.64
N LEU A 76 15.21 -6.15 -6.61
CA LEU A 76 15.24 -5.17 -7.69
C LEU A 76 15.14 -3.72 -7.17
N ILE A 77 14.19 -3.45 -6.28
CA ILE A 77 14.04 -2.10 -5.69
C ILE A 77 15.30 -1.70 -4.92
N LYS A 78 15.98 -2.64 -4.24
CA LYS A 78 17.27 -2.39 -3.59
C LYS A 78 18.34 -1.97 -4.61
N HIS A 79 18.47 -2.68 -5.73
CA HIS A 79 19.41 -2.31 -6.79
C HIS A 79 19.15 -0.91 -7.34
N TYR A 80 17.88 -0.57 -7.62
CA TYR A 80 17.54 0.78 -8.06
C TYR A 80 17.90 1.85 -7.02
N ARG A 81 17.64 1.61 -5.74
CA ARG A 81 18.01 2.55 -4.65
C ARG A 81 19.51 2.78 -4.58
N GLU A 82 20.29 1.70 -4.65
CA GLU A 82 21.76 1.78 -4.63
C GLU A 82 22.32 2.50 -5.85
N TRP A 83 21.73 2.26 -7.02
CA TRP A 83 22.10 2.96 -8.24
C TRP A 83 21.73 4.45 -8.19
N PHE A 84 20.53 4.79 -7.69
CA PHE A 84 20.12 6.19 -7.51
C PHE A 84 20.99 6.95 -6.51
N ARG A 85 21.48 6.28 -5.46
CA ARG A 85 22.43 6.90 -4.53
C ARG A 85 23.69 7.43 -5.24
N ARG A 86 24.08 6.81 -6.36
CA ARG A 86 25.26 7.18 -7.16
C ARG A 86 24.92 8.10 -8.34
N HIS A 87 23.75 7.93 -8.95
CA HIS A 87 23.41 8.57 -10.24
C HIS A 87 22.17 9.47 -10.20
N GLY A 88 21.45 9.48 -9.08
CA GLY A 88 20.16 10.16 -8.92
C GLY A 88 20.25 11.66 -8.67
N LEU A 89 21.44 12.27 -8.77
CA LEU A 89 21.64 13.71 -8.60
C LEU A 89 21.08 14.25 -7.25
N GLY A 90 21.29 13.50 -6.17
CA GLY A 90 20.76 13.82 -4.83
C GLY A 90 19.33 13.34 -4.58
N TRP A 91 18.60 12.88 -5.60
CA TRP A 91 17.26 12.34 -5.44
C TRP A 91 17.26 10.90 -4.92
N ALA A 92 16.27 10.58 -4.08
CA ALA A 92 15.95 9.20 -3.76
C ALA A 92 15.24 8.52 -4.94
N PHE A 93 15.32 7.18 -5.01
CA PHE A 93 14.55 6.41 -5.98
C PHE A 93 13.07 6.34 -5.57
N HIS A 94 12.21 6.95 -6.36
CA HIS A 94 10.76 6.95 -6.13
C HIS A 94 10.04 6.07 -7.15
N CYS A 95 9.23 5.15 -6.64
CA CYS A 95 8.45 4.28 -7.50
C CYS A 95 7.19 3.72 -6.83
N VAL A 96 6.24 3.30 -7.64
CA VAL A 96 5.09 2.45 -7.25
C VAL A 96 5.08 1.23 -8.15
N TRP A 97 4.78 0.06 -7.59
CA TRP A 97 4.65 -1.15 -8.38
C TRP A 97 3.40 -1.93 -8.01
N VAL A 98 2.90 -2.69 -8.99
CA VAL A 98 1.77 -3.60 -8.89
C VAL A 98 2.18 -4.95 -9.48
N MET A 99 1.70 -6.03 -8.87
CA MET A 99 1.76 -7.39 -9.40
C MET A 99 0.43 -7.70 -10.09
N GLU A 100 0.44 -7.93 -11.40
CA GLU A 100 -0.69 -8.45 -12.17
C GLU A 100 -0.44 -9.93 -12.51
N PHE A 101 -1.52 -10.69 -12.72
CA PHE A 101 -1.44 -12.04 -13.27
C PHE A 101 -1.84 -12.03 -14.75
N THR A 102 -1.11 -12.76 -15.59
CA THR A 102 -1.55 -13.01 -16.97
C THR A 102 -2.78 -13.92 -17.00
N GLN A 103 -3.37 -14.10 -18.18
CA GLN A 103 -4.48 -15.05 -18.36
C GLN A 103 -4.10 -16.49 -17.95
N LEU A 104 -2.81 -16.84 -18.04
CA LEU A 104 -2.27 -18.14 -17.63
C LEU A 104 -1.87 -18.17 -16.14
N GLY A 105 -2.17 -17.12 -15.37
CA GLY A 105 -1.83 -17.06 -13.94
C GLY A 105 -0.35 -16.78 -13.66
N ARG A 106 0.41 -16.24 -14.63
CA ARG A 106 1.82 -15.87 -14.42
C ARG A 106 1.93 -14.52 -13.72
N PRO A 107 2.67 -14.40 -12.61
CA PRO A 107 3.01 -13.11 -12.01
C PRO A 107 3.79 -12.19 -12.94
N HIS A 108 3.35 -10.96 -13.12
CA HIS A 108 4.05 -9.90 -13.85
C HIS A 108 4.05 -8.65 -12.98
N TYR A 109 5.12 -7.85 -13.05
CA TYR A 109 5.18 -6.59 -12.31
C TYR A 109 5.13 -5.40 -13.26
N HIS A 110 4.33 -4.41 -12.90
CA HIS A 110 4.36 -3.08 -13.49
C HIS A 110 4.87 -2.10 -12.45
N LEU A 111 5.99 -1.45 -12.74
CA LEU A 111 6.65 -0.45 -11.92
C LEU A 111 6.54 0.89 -12.63
N VAL A 112 6.04 1.93 -11.96
CA VAL A 112 6.19 3.31 -12.41
C VAL A 112 7.22 3.99 -11.52
N ALA A 113 8.24 4.58 -12.12
CA ALA A 113 9.32 5.27 -11.44
C ALA A 113 9.56 6.67 -12.02
N TRP A 114 9.94 7.62 -11.15
CA TRP A 114 10.17 9.02 -11.49
C TRP A 114 11.66 9.32 -11.52
N PHE A 115 12.10 10.00 -12.57
CA PHE A 115 13.51 10.28 -12.84
C PHE A 115 13.69 11.78 -13.12
N PRO A 116 14.53 12.50 -12.36
CA PRO A 116 14.82 13.90 -12.66
C PRO A 116 15.57 14.02 -13.99
N ARG A 117 15.56 15.22 -14.58
CA ARG A 117 16.25 15.50 -15.84
C ARG A 117 17.72 15.07 -15.76
N GLY A 118 18.19 14.44 -16.82
CA GLY A 118 19.56 13.90 -16.91
C GLY A 118 19.71 12.48 -16.40
N VAL A 119 18.75 11.95 -15.64
CA VAL A 119 18.76 10.56 -15.18
C VAL A 119 17.97 9.69 -16.16
N LYS A 120 18.65 8.75 -16.82
CA LYS A 120 18.00 7.78 -17.72
C LYS A 120 17.65 6.51 -16.93
N PRO A 121 16.44 5.95 -17.09
CA PRO A 121 16.06 4.72 -16.42
C PRO A 121 16.91 3.55 -16.91
N PRO A 122 17.68 2.85 -16.04
CA PRO A 122 18.34 1.62 -16.43
C PRO A 122 17.31 0.50 -16.57
N LEU A 123 17.48 -0.34 -17.60
CA LEU A 123 16.70 -1.56 -17.79
C LEU A 123 17.26 -2.67 -16.88
N PRO A 124 16.46 -3.23 -15.96
CA PRO A 124 16.98 -4.16 -14.95
C PRO A 124 17.65 -5.42 -15.48
N ASP A 125 17.10 -6.03 -16.53
CA ASP A 125 17.68 -7.22 -17.18
C ASP A 125 19.07 -6.92 -17.76
N LYS A 126 19.23 -5.79 -18.46
CA LYS A 126 20.51 -5.34 -19.02
C LYS A 126 21.54 -4.97 -17.96
N GLN A 127 21.11 -4.70 -16.73
CA GLN A 127 22.01 -4.45 -15.60
C GLN A 127 22.29 -5.71 -14.77
N GLY A 128 21.66 -6.86 -15.10
CA GLY A 128 21.73 -8.07 -14.29
C GLY A 128 20.94 -8.03 -12.98
N TRP A 129 20.10 -7.01 -12.77
CA TRP A 129 19.27 -6.85 -11.57
C TRP A 129 17.96 -7.64 -11.63
N TRP A 130 17.60 -8.14 -12.81
CA TRP A 130 16.46 -9.00 -13.05
C TRP A 130 16.89 -10.26 -13.81
N PRO A 131 17.47 -11.27 -13.14
CA PRO A 131 17.93 -12.50 -13.80
C PRO A 131 16.78 -13.46 -14.16
N HIS A 132 15.55 -13.15 -13.75
CA HIS A 132 14.40 -14.07 -13.81
C HIS A 132 13.61 -14.01 -15.12
N GLY A 133 14.00 -13.14 -16.05
CA GLY A 133 13.32 -12.95 -17.34
C GLY A 133 13.68 -11.61 -17.95
N ASP A 134 12.71 -11.02 -18.65
CA ASP A 134 12.94 -9.83 -19.47
C ASP A 134 12.24 -8.60 -18.90
N THR A 135 12.77 -7.43 -19.25
CA THR A 135 12.16 -6.16 -18.89
C THR A 135 11.93 -5.26 -20.08
N GLN A 136 10.86 -4.47 -20.01
CA GLN A 136 10.59 -3.41 -20.98
C GLN A 136 10.28 -2.11 -20.25
N ALA A 137 10.78 -0.99 -20.77
CA ALA A 137 10.50 0.33 -20.23
C ALA A 137 9.95 1.26 -21.31
N VAL A 138 8.89 1.97 -20.98
CA VAL A 138 8.30 3.03 -21.80
C VAL A 138 8.06 4.26 -20.93
N TYR A 139 8.16 5.46 -21.51
CA TYR A 139 7.84 6.67 -20.75
C TYR A 139 6.31 6.79 -20.52
N ALA A 140 5.91 7.13 -19.29
CA ALA A 140 4.53 7.07 -18.82
C ALA A 140 3.92 8.47 -18.60
N ARG A 141 3.31 9.03 -19.63
CA ARG A 141 2.71 10.40 -19.63
C ARG A 141 1.61 10.64 -18.59
N SER A 142 0.96 9.58 -18.13
CA SER A 142 -0.01 9.62 -17.02
C SER A 142 0.38 8.56 -15.98
N PRO A 143 1.41 8.82 -15.17
CA PRO A 143 2.01 7.79 -14.30
C PRO A 143 0.98 7.21 -13.32
N VAL A 144 0.17 8.09 -12.70
CA VAL A 144 -0.92 7.72 -11.78
C VAL A 144 -2.00 6.90 -12.49
N GLY A 145 -2.44 7.35 -13.67
CA GLY A 145 -3.47 6.65 -14.46
C GLY A 145 -3.01 5.27 -14.92
N TYR A 146 -1.77 5.18 -15.41
CA TYR A 146 -1.17 3.92 -15.86
C TYR A 146 -1.12 2.89 -14.74
N ILE A 147 -0.49 3.19 -13.60
CA ILE A 147 -0.32 2.20 -12.54
C ILE A 147 -1.67 1.83 -11.88
N THR A 148 -2.61 2.78 -11.81
CA THR A 148 -3.97 2.52 -11.33
C THR A 148 -4.73 1.58 -12.26
N LYS A 149 -4.55 1.68 -13.58
CA LYS A 149 -5.12 0.72 -14.56
C LYS A 149 -4.65 -0.70 -14.27
N TYR A 150 -3.37 -0.90 -13.99
CA TYR A 150 -2.81 -2.22 -13.67
C TYR A 150 -3.26 -2.71 -12.28
N ALA A 151 -3.36 -1.82 -11.29
CA ALA A 151 -3.96 -2.14 -10.00
C ALA A 151 -5.37 -2.71 -10.19
N SER A 152 -6.21 -2.08 -11.01
CA SER A 152 -7.57 -2.53 -11.31
C SER A 152 -7.66 -3.80 -12.18
N LYS A 153 -6.55 -4.28 -12.77
CA LYS A 153 -6.52 -5.58 -13.50
C LYS A 153 -6.04 -6.72 -12.62
N SER A 154 -5.08 -6.44 -11.74
CA SER A 154 -4.71 -7.38 -10.68
C SER A 154 -5.90 -7.71 -9.79
N THR A 155 -6.95 -6.89 -9.78
CA THR A 155 -8.15 -7.21 -9.02
C THR A 155 -9.04 -8.27 -9.66
N SER A 156 -9.13 -8.32 -10.99
CA SER A 156 -10.04 -9.23 -11.70
C SER A 156 -9.44 -10.61 -11.97
N LYS A 157 -8.12 -10.73 -12.12
CA LYS A 157 -7.45 -11.97 -12.55
C LYS A 157 -6.79 -12.79 -11.44
N SER A 158 -6.64 -12.24 -10.24
CA SER A 158 -5.84 -12.84 -9.15
C SER A 158 -6.63 -13.70 -8.17
N ALA A 159 -7.91 -13.97 -8.44
CA ALA A 159 -8.84 -14.51 -7.44
C ALA A 159 -8.63 -16.00 -7.09
N ALA A 160 -7.81 -16.73 -7.85
CA ALA A 160 -7.64 -18.18 -7.74
C ALA A 160 -6.29 -18.64 -7.14
N HIS A 161 -5.14 -17.99 -7.43
CA HIS A 161 -3.82 -18.51 -7.05
C HIS A 161 -2.78 -17.42 -6.72
N LEU A 162 -2.99 -16.65 -5.65
CA LEU A 162 -1.94 -15.76 -5.14
C LEU A 162 -0.83 -16.58 -4.47
N PRO A 163 0.43 -16.50 -4.93
CA PRO A 163 1.53 -17.18 -4.26
C PRO A 163 1.64 -16.73 -2.81
N LYS A 164 1.97 -17.67 -1.91
CA LYS A 164 2.12 -17.37 -0.49
C LYS A 164 3.17 -16.26 -0.31
N LYS A 165 2.85 -15.25 0.52
CA LYS A 165 3.67 -14.05 0.76
C LYS A 165 3.78 -13.08 -0.42
N ALA A 166 3.06 -13.29 -1.53
CA ALA A 166 3.00 -12.33 -2.61
C ALA A 166 2.36 -11.02 -2.13
N ARG A 167 3.08 -9.93 -2.35
CA ARG A 167 2.54 -8.58 -2.21
C ARG A 167 2.01 -8.14 -3.56
N LEU A 168 0.74 -7.75 -3.61
CA LEU A 168 0.10 -7.25 -4.83
C LEU A 168 0.62 -5.88 -5.28
N TRP A 169 1.19 -5.11 -4.36
CA TRP A 169 1.74 -3.79 -4.67
C TRP A 169 2.71 -3.30 -3.58
N GLY A 170 3.42 -2.23 -3.92
CA GLY A 170 4.25 -1.48 -3.00
C GLY A 170 4.79 -0.20 -3.63
N TYR A 171 5.63 0.50 -2.89
CA TYR A 171 6.27 1.73 -3.32
C TYR A 171 7.63 1.90 -2.63
N ALA A 172 8.45 2.83 -3.12
CA ALA A 172 9.73 3.21 -2.55
C ALA A 172 9.97 4.72 -2.68
N GLY A 173 10.91 5.25 -1.89
CA GLY A 173 11.36 6.65 -1.97
C GLY A 173 10.65 7.61 -1.01
N LEU A 174 9.53 7.21 -0.43
CA LEU A 174 8.71 8.09 0.40
C LEU A 174 9.20 8.24 1.85
N SER A 175 9.06 9.46 2.38
CA SER A 175 9.27 9.87 3.76
C SER A 175 8.24 9.22 4.70
N MET A 176 8.41 9.40 6.02
CA MET A 176 7.44 8.88 6.99
C MET A 176 6.09 9.60 6.92
N GLU A 177 6.10 10.91 6.67
CA GLU A 177 4.90 11.74 6.49
C GLU A 177 4.14 11.35 5.22
N GLU A 178 4.84 11.21 4.10
CA GLU A 178 4.23 10.77 2.83
C GLU A 178 3.63 9.35 2.93
N ARG A 179 4.23 8.48 3.76
CA ARG A 179 3.68 7.16 4.08
C ARG A 179 2.43 7.25 4.93
N ALA A 180 2.36 8.22 5.84
CA ALA A 180 1.20 8.50 6.67
C ALA A 180 0.00 8.97 5.85
N ASP A 181 0.22 9.82 4.84
CA ASP A 181 -0.83 10.20 3.88
C ASP A 181 -1.39 9.00 3.13
N ILE A 182 -0.53 8.09 2.68
CA ILE A 182 -0.97 6.86 1.99
C ILE A 182 -1.72 5.93 2.94
N ALA A 183 -1.22 5.79 4.17
CA ALA A 183 -1.86 5.00 5.21
C ALA A 183 -3.28 5.54 5.50
N PHE A 184 -3.39 6.85 5.69
CA PHE A 184 -4.64 7.57 5.87
C PHE A 184 -5.56 7.46 4.66
N ALA A 185 -5.05 7.59 3.44
CA ALA A 185 -5.85 7.49 2.22
C ALA A 185 -6.60 6.15 2.10
N LYS A 186 -5.98 5.07 2.63
CA LYS A 186 -6.56 3.71 2.67
C LYS A 186 -7.60 3.52 3.78
N CYS A 187 -7.71 4.44 4.74
CA CYS A 187 -8.67 4.33 5.82
C CYS A 187 -10.12 4.34 5.29
N PRO A 188 -11.04 3.62 5.96
CA PRO A 188 -12.47 3.78 5.73
C PRO A 188 -12.92 5.20 6.09
N ARG A 189 -14.02 5.66 5.50
CA ARG A 189 -14.52 7.03 5.68
C ARG A 189 -14.76 7.39 7.15
N TRP A 190 -15.36 6.49 7.92
CA TRP A 190 -15.62 6.71 9.35
C TRP A 190 -14.34 6.99 10.14
N LEU A 191 -13.25 6.27 9.86
CA LEU A 191 -11.99 6.44 10.57
C LEU A 191 -11.32 7.76 10.21
N LYS A 192 -11.47 8.22 8.96
CA LYS A 192 -10.92 9.52 8.53
C LYS A 192 -11.52 10.71 9.28
N GLY A 193 -12.72 10.58 9.83
CA GLY A 193 -13.33 11.61 10.69
C GLY A 193 -12.80 11.60 12.13
N LEU A 194 -12.02 10.59 12.52
CA LEU A 194 -11.58 10.37 13.90
C LEU A 194 -10.06 10.52 14.09
N VAL A 195 -9.27 10.39 13.02
CA VAL A 195 -7.80 10.34 13.11
C VAL A 195 -7.14 11.34 12.17
N HIS A 196 -5.95 11.79 12.55
CA HIS A 196 -5.11 12.62 11.70
C HIS A 196 -4.19 11.75 10.82
N PRO A 197 -3.80 12.16 9.60
CA PRO A 197 -2.81 11.46 8.79
C PRO A 197 -1.56 11.06 9.57
N ASP A 198 -0.98 11.98 10.34
CA ASP A 198 0.23 11.77 11.16
C ASP A 198 0.11 10.65 12.20
N SER A 199 -1.09 10.16 12.49
CA SER A 199 -1.29 9.01 13.37
C SER A 199 -0.87 7.68 12.73
N HIS A 200 -0.51 7.70 11.43
CA HIS A 200 -0.04 6.56 10.64
C HIS A 200 -0.95 5.30 10.82
N PRO A 201 -2.24 5.40 10.45
CA PRO A 201 -3.22 4.33 10.68
C PRO A 201 -2.95 3.10 9.80
N VAL A 202 -2.74 1.94 10.43
CA VAL A 202 -2.43 0.69 9.73
C VAL A 202 -3.38 -0.42 10.16
N LYS A 203 -3.95 -1.13 9.18
CA LYS A 203 -4.73 -2.33 9.45
C LYS A 203 -3.84 -3.48 9.90
N ARG A 204 -4.05 -4.00 11.12
CA ARG A 204 -3.33 -5.12 11.73
C ARG A 204 -4.30 -6.17 12.27
N THR A 205 -3.83 -7.40 12.42
CA THR A 205 -4.50 -8.41 13.25
C THR A 205 -4.04 -8.19 14.69
N VAL A 206 -4.99 -8.09 15.61
CA VAL A 206 -4.75 -7.93 17.05
C VAL A 206 -5.46 -9.06 17.79
N GLU A 207 -4.91 -9.45 18.93
CA GLU A 207 -5.55 -10.40 19.83
C GLU A 207 -6.39 -9.63 20.86
N VAL A 208 -7.63 -10.08 21.04
CA VAL A 208 -8.62 -9.47 21.94
C VAL A 208 -9.10 -10.54 22.90
N THR A 209 -9.12 -10.22 24.19
CA THR A 209 -9.73 -11.08 25.21
C THR A 209 -11.10 -10.53 25.59
N ARG A 210 -12.15 -11.31 25.39
CA ARG A 210 -13.51 -10.98 25.84
C ARG A 210 -13.77 -11.64 27.19
N TYR A 211 -14.36 -10.87 28.12
CA TYR A 211 -14.85 -11.38 29.40
C TYR A 211 -16.37 -11.49 29.34
N CYS A 212 -16.89 -12.71 29.47
CA CYS A 212 -18.34 -12.93 29.49
C CYS A 212 -18.88 -12.69 30.90
N LYS A 213 -19.76 -11.70 31.04
CA LYS A 213 -20.43 -11.41 32.32
C LYS A 213 -21.28 -12.61 32.75
N GLY A 214 -21.17 -13.01 34.01
CA GLY A 214 -21.95 -14.11 34.61
C GLY A 214 -21.29 -15.50 34.57
N SER A 215 -20.35 -15.77 33.66
CA SER A 215 -19.64 -17.07 33.60
C SER A 215 -18.19 -17.03 34.06
N GLY A 216 -17.56 -15.84 34.08
CA GLY A 216 -16.12 -15.70 34.37
C GLY A 216 -15.19 -16.21 33.27
N ASN A 217 -15.75 -16.71 32.16
CA ASN A 217 -15.00 -17.25 31.05
C ASN A 217 -14.27 -16.15 30.26
N LYS A 218 -13.03 -16.47 29.85
CA LYS A 218 -12.18 -15.65 28.99
C LYS A 218 -12.11 -16.28 27.60
N ILE A 219 -12.40 -15.49 26.58
CA ILE A 219 -12.29 -15.93 25.18
C ILE A 219 -11.24 -15.06 24.50
N VAL A 220 -10.21 -15.67 23.91
CA VAL A 220 -9.17 -14.97 23.15
C VAL A 220 -9.44 -15.13 21.66
N GLU A 221 -9.56 -14.01 20.95
CA GLU A 221 -9.88 -13.98 19.52
C GLU A 221 -8.91 -13.09 18.75
N LYS A 222 -8.62 -13.47 17.51
CA LYS A 222 -7.85 -12.64 16.57
C LYS A 222 -8.79 -11.87 15.68
N CYS A 223 -8.78 -10.55 15.77
CA CYS A 223 -9.59 -9.70 14.91
C CYS A 223 -8.76 -8.63 14.19
N SER A 224 -9.33 -8.02 13.15
CA SER A 224 -8.66 -6.98 12.39
C SER A 224 -9.00 -5.60 12.92
N ALA A 225 -7.99 -4.81 13.30
CA ALA A 225 -8.13 -3.44 13.77
C ALA A 225 -7.31 -2.47 12.92
N TRP A 226 -7.70 -1.19 12.93
CA TRP A 226 -6.87 -0.08 12.49
C TRP A 226 -6.08 0.44 13.69
N VAL A 227 -4.77 0.23 13.68
CA VAL A 227 -3.87 0.63 14.77
C VAL A 227 -3.12 1.88 14.37
N LEU A 228 -3.11 2.88 15.25
CA LEU A 228 -2.32 4.11 15.09
C LEU A 228 -0.88 3.85 15.53
N LEU A 229 0.08 4.18 14.67
CA LEU A 229 1.50 3.86 14.88
C LEU A 229 2.34 5.09 15.23
N ALA A 230 1.75 6.27 15.29
CA ALA A 230 2.43 7.52 15.60
C ALA A 230 1.49 8.52 16.28
N GLY A 231 2.05 9.61 16.78
CA GLY A 231 1.32 10.69 17.47
C GLY A 231 0.89 10.34 18.89
N MET A 232 0.12 11.25 19.51
CA MET A 232 -0.36 11.09 20.90
C MET A 232 -1.26 9.87 21.09
N ALA A 233 -1.97 9.48 20.03
CA ALA A 233 -2.84 8.31 20.00
C ALA A 233 -2.11 7.03 19.51
N MET A 234 -0.77 7.01 19.50
CA MET A 234 -0.03 5.79 19.17
C MET A 234 -0.46 4.61 20.06
N GLY A 235 -0.70 3.46 19.43
CA GLY A 235 -1.19 2.23 20.05
C GLY A 235 -2.71 2.13 20.11
N TRP A 236 -3.46 3.19 19.77
CA TRP A 236 -4.91 3.11 19.72
C TRP A 236 -5.36 2.22 18.57
N ALA A 237 -6.39 1.41 18.82
CA ALA A 237 -6.93 0.45 17.86
C ALA A 237 -8.42 0.74 17.61
N PHE A 238 -8.82 0.81 16.35
CA PHE A 238 -10.19 1.07 15.93
C PHE A 238 -10.72 -0.11 15.12
N PHE A 239 -11.94 -0.57 15.40
CA PHE A 239 -12.56 -1.70 14.72
C PHE A 239 -13.63 -1.19 13.71
N GLY A 240 -13.81 -1.91 12.58
CA GLY A 240 -14.69 -1.51 11.45
C GLY A 240 -16.20 -1.42 11.78
N PRO A 241 -17.04 -0.83 10.90
CA PRO A 241 -18.18 0.01 11.31
C PRO A 241 -19.47 -0.76 11.66
N TYR A 242 -20.18 -0.24 12.68
CA TYR A 242 -21.65 -0.29 12.77
C TYR A 242 -22.24 0.79 11.84
N GLU A 243 -23.44 0.55 11.30
CA GLU A 243 -24.10 1.43 10.33
C GLU A 243 -24.28 2.87 10.88
N TYR A 244 -24.02 3.85 10.02
CA TYR A 244 -24.03 5.28 10.33
C TYR A 244 -25.42 5.89 10.02
N ASP A 245 -26.50 5.19 10.32
CA ASP A 245 -27.87 5.59 9.92
C ASP A 245 -28.90 5.65 11.05
N GLY A 246 -28.48 5.53 12.31
CA GLY A 246 -29.29 6.02 13.43
C GLY A 246 -29.27 5.11 14.65
N PHE A 247 -28.64 5.62 15.71
CA PHE A 247 -28.75 5.17 17.10
C PHE A 247 -28.28 3.74 17.47
N THR A 248 -27.30 3.77 18.40
CA THR A 248 -26.93 2.80 19.46
C THR A 248 -26.13 1.54 19.13
N GLY A 249 -24.88 1.50 19.61
CA GLY A 249 -23.98 0.32 19.48
C GLY A 249 -22.50 0.55 19.83
N ASN A 250 -22.20 0.96 21.07
CA ASN A 250 -20.92 1.39 21.65
C ASN A 250 -19.66 0.52 21.40
N GLY A 251 -18.52 1.22 21.21
CA GLY A 251 -17.18 0.68 21.41
C GLY A 251 -16.06 1.54 20.80
N ILE A 252 -15.59 2.58 21.51
CA ILE A 252 -14.30 3.22 21.25
C ILE A 252 -13.28 2.54 22.18
N ALA A 253 -12.21 1.94 21.63
CA ALA A 253 -11.14 1.41 22.45
C ALA A 253 -10.16 2.55 22.80
N LEU A 254 -10.27 3.06 24.03
CA LEU A 254 -9.39 4.10 24.57
C LEU A 254 -8.20 3.43 25.28
N ARG A 255 -6.98 3.88 24.98
CA ARG A 255 -5.77 3.41 25.66
C ARG A 255 -5.72 3.94 27.09
N HIS A 256 -5.45 3.08 28.07
CA HIS A 256 -4.66 3.45 29.26
C HIS A 256 -3.65 2.34 29.59
N LYS A 257 -2.53 2.70 30.22
CA LYS A 257 -1.39 1.80 30.52
C LYS A 257 -1.83 0.42 31.03
N GLY A 258 -1.54 -0.64 30.27
CA GLY A 258 -1.60 -2.03 30.71
C GLY A 258 -2.82 -2.85 30.26
N PHE A 259 -3.95 -2.22 29.92
CA PHE A 259 -5.17 -2.89 29.50
C PHE A 259 -5.99 -1.98 28.57
N VAL A 260 -6.69 -2.54 27.60
CA VAL A 260 -7.62 -1.76 26.74
C VAL A 260 -9.03 -2.20 27.06
N GLU A 261 -9.77 -1.36 27.79
CA GLU A 261 -11.20 -1.57 28.04
C GLU A 261 -12.02 -1.09 26.83
N VAL A 262 -12.86 -1.98 26.29
CA VAL A 262 -13.93 -1.61 25.35
C VAL A 262 -15.25 -1.74 26.08
N MET A 263 -15.99 -0.64 26.21
CA MET A 263 -17.38 -0.68 26.71
C MET A 263 -18.33 -0.86 25.53
N THR A 264 -19.08 -1.97 25.51
CA THR A 264 -20.25 -2.14 24.64
C THR A 264 -21.53 -1.65 25.35
N PRO A 265 -22.64 -1.36 24.64
CA PRO A 265 -23.91 -0.98 25.28
C PRO A 265 -24.45 -2.03 26.25
N ASP A 266 -24.05 -3.27 26.01
CA ASP A 266 -24.54 -4.47 26.68
C ASP A 266 -23.87 -4.66 28.06
N GLY A 267 -22.85 -3.84 28.38
CA GLY A 267 -22.11 -3.90 29.64
C GLY A 267 -21.05 -5.00 29.70
N ASP A 268 -20.64 -5.56 28.55
CA ASP A 268 -19.50 -6.46 28.43
C ASP A 268 -18.18 -5.67 28.39
N ALA A 269 -17.17 -6.18 29.09
CA ALA A 269 -15.82 -5.62 29.08
C ALA A 269 -14.90 -6.46 28.20
N TRP A 270 -14.16 -5.79 27.32
CA TRP A 270 -13.10 -6.41 26.51
C TRP A 270 -11.75 -5.93 27.00
N VAL A 271 -10.74 -6.79 26.98
CA VAL A 271 -9.36 -6.44 27.32
C VAL A 271 -8.43 -6.88 26.19
N LEU A 272 -7.68 -5.96 25.61
CA LEU A 272 -6.53 -6.32 24.76
C LEU A 272 -5.35 -6.67 25.67
N ASN A 273 -4.87 -7.91 25.62
CA ASN A 273 -3.59 -8.27 26.24
C ASN A 273 -2.46 -7.80 25.33
N HIS A 274 -1.63 -6.88 25.81
CA HIS A 274 -0.38 -6.54 25.17
C HIS A 274 0.78 -7.05 26.03
N GLU A 275 1.24 -8.26 25.71
CA GLU A 275 2.59 -8.67 26.12
C GLU A 275 3.60 -8.08 25.12
N GLY A 276 4.51 -7.24 25.62
CA GLY A 276 5.81 -7.01 24.97
C GLY A 276 6.00 -5.67 24.25
N LYS A 277 6.76 -4.79 24.93
CA LYS A 277 7.73 -3.78 24.46
C LYS A 277 7.70 -3.40 22.96
N ILE A 278 7.43 -2.12 22.69
CA ILE A 278 7.94 -1.39 21.51
C ILE A 278 9.23 -0.69 21.92
#